data_AF-A0A2G6LMU8-F1
#
_entry.id   AF-A0A2G6LMU8-F1
#
_cell.length_a   1.000
_cell.length_b   1.000
_cell.length_c   1.000
_cell.angle_alpha   90.00
_cell.angle_beta   90.00
_cell.angle_gamma   90.00
#
_symmetry.space_group_name_H-M   'P 1'
#
loop_
_entity.id
_entity.type
_entity.pdbx_description
1 polymer ?
#
loop_
_entity_poly.entity_id
_entity_poly.type
_entity_poly.pdbx_seq_one_letter_code
_entity_poly.pdbx_strand_id
1 'polypeptide(L)'
;MKCTKTSSATIVEPKKQSITEIFTDFKIIYDDIATNNIILNLSHLENINNKNLSLFSKLIKKHKKNKKSFVLIVNETYLNKLSDEITAAPTLTEAKDLVEMEEIERDLGF
;
A
#
# COMPACT_ATOMS: atom_id res chain seq x y z
N MET A 1 8.44 -11.75 3.86
CA MET A 1 7.12 -11.36 3.33
C MET A 1 6.75 -12.27 2.17
N LYS A 2 5.47 -12.45 1.86
CA LYS A 2 5.04 -13.13 0.63
C LYS A 2 4.66 -12.07 -0.40
N CYS A 3 5.21 -12.18 -1.62
CA CYS A 3 4.86 -11.31 -2.74
C CYS A 3 4.14 -12.12 -3.80
N THR A 4 3.01 -11.63 -4.30
CA THR A 4 2.25 -12.26 -5.38
C THR A 4 2.03 -11.23 -6.48
N LYS A 5 2.57 -11.51 -7.67
CA LYS A 5 2.39 -10.64 -8.84
C LYS A 5 1.05 -10.95 -9.50
N THR A 6 0.34 -9.91 -9.86
CA THR A 6 -0.89 -9.96 -10.67
C THR A 6 -0.71 -9.08 -11.90
N SER A 7 -1.72 -9.02 -12.77
CA SER A 7 -1.71 -8.12 -13.93
C SER A 7 -1.68 -6.64 -13.53
N SER A 8 -2.35 -6.28 -12.43
CA SER A 8 -2.50 -4.88 -11.99
C SER A 8 -1.48 -4.44 -10.94
N ALA A 9 -1.07 -5.32 -10.02
CA ALA A 9 -0.18 -4.97 -8.92
C ALA A 9 0.66 -6.14 -8.38
N THR A 10 1.69 -5.80 -7.59
CA THR A 10 2.34 -6.72 -6.67
C THR A 10 1.65 -6.63 -5.30
N ILE A 11 1.04 -7.74 -4.88
CA ILE A 11 0.42 -7.87 -3.57
C ILE A 11 1.48 -8.35 -2.58
N VAL A 12 1.65 -7.60 -1.48
CA VAL A 12 2.61 -7.91 -0.41
C VAL A 12 1.85 -8.26 0.85
N GLU A 13 2.11 -9.47 1.36
CA GLU A 13 1.51 -10.04 2.57
C GLU A 13 2.62 -10.25 3.62
N PRO A 14 2.76 -9.35 4.61
CA PRO A 14 3.65 -9.54 5.74
C PRO A 14 3.17 -10.66 6.66
N LYS A 15 4.11 -11.37 7.31
CA LYS A 15 3.80 -12.42 8.30
C LYS A 15 3.95 -11.94 9.75
N LYS A 16 4.55 -10.76 9.94
CA LYS A 16 4.89 -10.19 11.25
C LYS A 16 3.75 -9.35 11.78
N GLN A 17 3.70 -9.15 13.10
CA GLN A 17 2.71 -8.30 13.78
C GLN A 17 3.25 -6.88 14.07
N SER A 18 4.58 -6.71 14.06
CA SER A 18 5.22 -5.41 14.31
C SER A 18 5.32 -4.59 13.03
N ILE A 19 4.60 -3.46 12.98
CA ILE A 19 4.60 -2.55 11.82
C ILE A 19 5.98 -1.94 11.51
N THR A 20 6.84 -1.74 12.51
CA THR A 20 8.21 -1.25 12.31
C THR A 20 9.09 -2.32 11.66
N GLU A 21 8.94 -3.58 12.06
CA GLU A 21 9.63 -4.71 11.42
C GLU A 21 9.10 -4.95 10.01
N ILE A 22 7.78 -4.87 9.80
CA ILE A 22 7.17 -4.91 8.48
C ILE A 22 7.77 -3.82 7.59
N PHE A 23 7.83 -2.58 8.06
CA PHE A 23 8.41 -1.49 7.29
C PHE A 23 9.87 -1.74 6.92
N THR A 24 10.65 -2.31 7.85
CA THR A 24 12.07 -2.65 7.62
C THR A 24 12.21 -3.74 6.56
N ASP A 25 11.47 -4.84 6.70
CA ASP A 25 11.44 -5.93 5.71
C ASP A 25 10.94 -5.44 4.34
N PHE A 26 9.93 -4.56 4.33
CA PHE A 26 9.38 -3.98 3.10
C PHE A 26 10.42 -3.16 2.35
N LYS A 27 11.23 -2.35 3.06
CA LYS A 27 12.29 -1.55 2.44
C LYS A 27 13.34 -2.40 1.74
N ILE A 28 13.63 -3.61 2.24
CA ILE A 28 14.60 -4.51 1.62
C ILE A 28 14.10 -4.96 0.24
N ILE A 29 12.81 -5.24 0.10
CA ILE A 29 12.22 -5.73 -1.17
C ILE A 29 11.69 -4.62 -2.08
N TYR A 30 11.62 -3.37 -1.59
CA TYR A 30 10.91 -2.29 -2.26
C TYR A 30 11.46 -2.02 -3.66
N ASP A 31 12.77 -1.90 -3.82
CA ASP A 31 13.37 -1.53 -5.11
C ASP A 31 13.10 -2.60 -6.19
N ASP A 32 12.98 -3.89 -5.81
CA ASP A 32 12.65 -4.98 -6.73
C ASP A 32 11.20 -4.94 -7.24
N ILE A 33 10.29 -4.33 -6.48
CA ILE A 33 8.86 -4.28 -6.78
C ILE A 33 8.38 -2.88 -7.16
N ALA A 34 9.22 -1.86 -7.02
CA ALA A 34 8.87 -0.44 -7.20
C ALA A 34 8.45 -0.05 -8.63
N THR A 35 8.71 -0.91 -9.62
CA THR A 35 8.29 -0.72 -11.01
C THR A 35 6.84 -1.15 -11.27
N ASN A 36 6.18 -1.81 -10.31
CA ASN A 36 4.78 -2.21 -10.37
C ASN A 36 3.95 -1.37 -9.41
N ASN A 37 2.63 -1.34 -9.60
CA ASN A 37 1.73 -0.90 -8.53
C ASN A 37 1.86 -1.85 -7.33
N ILE A 38 1.64 -1.33 -6.13
CA ILE A 38 1.82 -2.08 -4.88
C ILE A 38 0.52 -2.06 -4.09
N ILE A 39 0.12 -3.25 -3.64
CA ILE A 39 -0.93 -3.43 -2.63
C ILE A 39 -0.27 -4.06 -1.42
N LEU A 40 -0.19 -3.33 -0.30
CA LEU A 40 0.39 -3.84 0.95
C LEU A 40 -0.74 -4.21 1.91
N ASN A 41 -0.87 -5.50 2.21
CA ASN A 41 -1.90 -6.00 3.11
C ASN A 41 -1.45 -5.90 4.57
N LEU A 42 -2.09 -5.01 5.34
CA LEU A 42 -1.88 -4.80 6.78
C LEU A 42 -3.15 -5.14 7.59
N SER A 43 -4.16 -5.75 6.97
CA SER A 43 -5.46 -6.03 7.62
C SER A 43 -5.36 -7.01 8.78
N HIS A 44 -4.29 -7.81 8.85
CA HIS A 44 -4.01 -8.72 9.97
C HIS A 44 -3.50 -8.01 11.23
N LEU A 45 -3.14 -6.72 11.13
CA LEU A 45 -2.66 -5.95 12.27
C LEU A 45 -3.85 -5.46 13.11
N GLU A 46 -3.87 -5.87 14.37
CA GLU A 46 -4.95 -5.49 15.30
C GLU A 46 -4.82 -4.03 15.78
N ASN A 47 -3.61 -3.49 15.84
CA ASN A 47 -3.33 -2.16 16.40
C ASN A 47 -2.45 -1.32 15.47
N ILE A 48 -3.10 -0.49 14.65
CA ILE A 48 -2.41 0.48 13.79
C ILE A 48 -2.49 1.87 14.42
N ASN A 49 -1.33 2.42 14.81
CA ASN A 49 -1.22 3.81 15.26
C ASN A 49 -0.89 4.72 14.07
N ASN A 50 -1.51 5.91 14.01
CA ASN A 50 -1.22 6.94 13.00
C ASN A 50 0.29 7.26 12.87
N LYS A 51 1.04 7.25 13.98
CA LYS A 51 2.50 7.43 13.95
C LYS A 51 3.21 6.34 13.12
N ASN A 52 2.69 5.11 13.15
CA ASN A 52 3.28 3.98 12.46
C ASN A 52 2.96 4.00 10.96
N LEU A 53 1.77 4.47 10.57
CA LEU A 53 1.41 4.66 9.15
C LEU A 53 2.20 5.79 8.49
N SER A 54 2.58 6.81 9.27
CA SER A 54 3.48 7.86 8.80
C SER A 54 4.84 7.34 8.32
N LEU A 55 5.27 6.14 8.75
CA LEU A 55 6.49 5.50 8.23
C LEU A 55 6.39 5.23 6.73
N PHE A 56 5.20 4.84 6.26
CA PHE A 56 4.93 4.53 4.85
C PHE A 56 4.68 5.78 4.01
N SER A 57 4.25 6.91 4.60
CA SER A 57 3.91 8.14 3.85
C SER A 57 5.02 8.59 2.89
N LYS A 58 6.29 8.62 3.32
CA LYS A 58 7.41 8.98 2.44
C LYS A 58 7.56 8.02 1.26
N LEU A 59 7.32 6.73 1.49
CA LEU A 59 7.44 5.69 0.49
C LEU A 59 6.29 5.72 -0.51
N ILE A 60 5.06 5.93 -0.02
CA ILE A 60 3.86 6.16 -0.83
C ILE A 60 4.06 7.37 -1.74
N LYS A 61 4.53 8.50 -1.20
CA LYS A 61 4.85 9.70 -2.00
C LYS A 61 5.91 9.42 -3.06
N LYS A 62 6.99 8.72 -2.70
CA LYS A 62 8.05 8.31 -3.65
C LYS A 62 7.47 7.45 -4.77
N HIS A 63 6.59 6.50 -4.43
CA HIS A 63 6.00 5.57 -5.39
C HIS A 63 5.02 6.26 -6.34
N LYS A 64 4.13 7.10 -5.79
CA LYS A 64 3.20 7.93 -6.59
C LYS A 64 3.92 8.87 -7.56
N LYS A 65 5.05 9.47 -7.14
CA LYS A 65 5.91 10.27 -8.04
C LYS A 65 6.47 9.49 -9.22
N ASN A 66 6.65 8.18 -9.06
CA ASN A 66 7.07 7.28 -10.14
C ASN A 66 5.89 6.82 -11.01
N LYS A 67 4.72 7.48 -10.90
CA LYS A 67 3.51 7.14 -11.67
C LYS A 67 3.03 5.71 -11.39
N LYS A 68 3.16 5.26 -10.14
CA LYS A 68 2.69 3.95 -9.66
C LYS A 68 1.83 4.09 -8.42
N SER A 69 0.79 3.27 -8.36
CA SER A 69 -0.18 3.23 -7.26
C SER A 69 0.39 2.48 -6.05
N PHE A 70 0.15 3.02 -4.85
CA PHE A 70 0.51 2.37 -3.58
C PHE A 70 -0.72 2.37 -2.68
N VAL A 71 -1.36 1.22 -2.55
CA VAL A 71 -2.59 1.05 -1.78
C VAL A 71 -2.33 0.19 -0.54
N LEU A 72 -2.84 0.61 0.61
CA LEU A 72 -2.81 -0.19 1.84
C LEU A 72 -4.14 -0.92 2.01
N ILE A 73 -4.09 -2.20 2.42
CA ILE A 73 -5.27 -2.87 2.96
C ILE A 73 -5.21 -2.77 4.48
N VAL A 74 -6.19 -2.12 5.10
CA VAL A 74 -6.29 -1.93 6.56
C VAL A 74 -7.72 -2.20 7.01
N ASN A 75 -7.94 -2.53 8.28
CA ASN A 75 -9.31 -2.65 8.79
C ASN A 75 -10.08 -1.32 8.61
N GLU A 76 -11.38 -1.41 8.27
CA GLU A 76 -12.27 -0.26 7.98
C GLU A 76 -12.24 0.82 9.08
N THR A 77 -12.09 0.40 10.35
CA THR A 77 -11.99 1.30 11.51
C THR A 77 -10.79 2.25 11.48
N TYR A 78 -9.83 2.03 10.58
CA TYR A 78 -8.65 2.88 10.40
C TYR A 78 -8.78 3.84 9.21
N LEU A 79 -9.70 3.62 8.26
CA LEU A 79 -9.77 4.42 7.03
C LEU A 79 -9.94 5.92 7.32
N ASN A 80 -10.85 6.25 8.24
CA ASN A 80 -11.14 7.64 8.64
C ASN A 80 -10.04 8.28 9.50
N LYS A 81 -8.97 7.55 9.83
CA LYS A 81 -7.84 8.03 10.64
C LYS A 81 -6.58 8.27 9.79
N LEU A 82 -6.61 7.89 8.51
CA LEU A 82 -5.50 8.07 7.59
C LEU A 82 -5.42 9.51 7.12
N SER A 83 -4.21 9.93 6.74
CA SER A 83 -4.01 11.19 6.01
C SER A 83 -4.54 11.03 4.59
N ASP A 84 -5.08 12.11 4.01
CA ASP A 84 -5.60 12.16 2.62
C ASP A 84 -4.57 11.70 1.57
N GLU A 85 -3.27 11.74 1.90
CA GLU A 85 -2.19 11.30 1.02
C GLU A 85 -2.09 9.77 0.89
N ILE A 86 -2.70 9.02 1.81
CA ILE A 86 -2.65 7.56 1.90
C ILE A 86 -3.89 6.98 1.24
N THR A 87 -3.70 6.29 0.12
CA THR A 87 -4.76 5.48 -0.50
C THR A 87 -4.88 4.15 0.26
N ALA A 88 -6.07 3.82 0.76
CA ALA A 88 -6.31 2.56 1.46
C ALA A 88 -7.73 2.03 1.28
N ALA A 89 -7.87 0.72 1.45
CA ALA A 89 -9.14 0.00 1.37
C ALA A 89 -9.24 -1.11 2.45
N PRO A 90 -10.44 -1.57 2.80
CA PRO A 90 -10.65 -2.69 3.72
C PRO A 90 -10.42 -4.06 3.09
N THR A 91 -10.62 -4.20 1.77
CA THR A 91 -10.53 -5.48 1.07
C THR A 91 -9.54 -5.46 -0.09
N LEU A 92 -9.08 -6.65 -0.50
CA LEU A 92 -8.23 -6.78 -1.68
C LEU A 92 -8.94 -6.37 -2.97
N THR A 93 -10.25 -6.61 -3.06
CA THR A 93 -11.05 -6.21 -4.23
C THR A 93 -11.05 -4.70 -4.37
N GLU A 94 -11.46 -3.98 -3.33
CA GLU A 94 -11.48 -2.52 -3.34
C GLU A 94 -10.08 -1.93 -3.53
N ALA A 95 -9.03 -2.55 -2.97
CA ALA A 95 -7.67 -2.11 -3.21
C ALA A 95 -7.24 -2.23 -4.68
N LYS A 96 -7.74 -3.25 -5.40
CA LYS A 96 -7.52 -3.38 -6.85
C LYS A 96 -8.32 -2.35 -7.63
N ASP A 97 -9.58 -2.14 -7.26
CA ASP A 97 -10.44 -1.14 -7.90
C ASP A 97 -9.82 0.27 -7.78
N LEU A 98 -9.22 0.60 -6.63
CA LEU A 98 -8.47 1.86 -6.45
C LEU A 98 -7.23 1.95 -7.33
N VAL A 99 -6.47 0.85 -7.48
CA VAL A 99 -5.32 0.83 -8.40
C VAL A 99 -5.80 1.09 -9.83
N GLU A 100 -6.83 0.38 -10.28
CA GLU A 100 -7.38 0.52 -11.63
C GLU A 100 -7.90 1.95 -11.89
N MET A 101 -8.60 2.53 -10.93
CA MET A 101 -9.06 3.93 -11.01
C MET A 101 -7.88 4.91 -11.12
N GLU A 102 -6.85 4.77 -10.27
CA GLU A 102 -5.64 5.61 -10.33
C GLU A 102 -4.84 5.41 -11.64
N GLU A 103 -4.88 4.22 -12.26
CA GLU A 103 -4.27 3.99 -13.58
C GLU A 103 -5.03 4.74 -14.68
N ILE A 104 -6.36 4.66 -14.68
CA ILE A 104 -7.21 5.36 -15.66
C ILE A 104 -7.03 6.88 -15.55
N GLU A 105 -7.07 7.45 -14.34
CA GLU A 105 -6.88 8.88 -14.11
C GLU A 105 -5.54 9.37 -14.67
N ARG A 106 -4.49 8.59 -14.42
CA ARG A 106 -3.13 8.87 -14.90
C ARG A 106 -3.00 8.77 -16.42
N ASP A 107 -3.65 7.79 -17.04
CA ASP A 107 -3.68 7.64 -18.49
C ASP A 107 -4.45 8.78 -19.18
N LEU A 108 -5.46 9.32 -18.50
CA LEU A 108 -6.20 10.52 -18.91
C LEU A 108 -5.45 11.83 -18.59
N GLY A 109 -4.31 11.77 -17.88
CA GLY A 109 -3.46 12.91 -17.59
C GLY A 109 -3.93 13.81 -16.44
N PHE A 110 -4.79 13.27 -15.56
CA PHE A 110 -5.22 13.92 -14.32
C PHE A 110 -4.28 13.59 -13.15
#